data_AF-A0A2Z6LUE6-F1
#
_entry.id   AF-A0A2Z6LUE6-F1
#
_cell.length_a   1.000
_cell.length_b   1.000
_cell.length_c   1.000
_cell.angle_alpha   90.00
_cell.angle_beta   90.00
_cell.angle_gamma   90.00
#
_symmetry.space_group_name_H-M   'P 1'
#
loop_
_entity.id
_entity.type
_entity.pdbx_description
1 polymer ?
#
loop_
_entity_poly.entity_id
_entity_poly.type
_entity_poly.pdbx_seq_one_letter_code
_entity_poly.pdbx_strand_id
1 'polypeptide(L)'
;MSQLVLISISIYIITLQLTSSSSTSRYSSPSPPATPFSESSPEPPSSTVSDWLSAHATYYSSTDDTRDAVDGACGYRDTHRDGYGITASAALSETLFVRGQICGACFELRCLEEDVPFDRRWCVSGKSIVVTATNFCAPNYGFDAESEGGHCNPPKQHFVLPVEAFEKIAIWKGGNMPVKYRRYGASFLSELSILL
;
A
#
# COMPACT_ATOMS: atom_id res chain seq x y z
N MET A 1 -1.98 -60.55 -31.81
CA MET A 1 -2.65 -59.35 -31.29
C MET A 1 -1.94 -58.93 -30.00
N SER A 2 -0.62 -58.84 -30.06
CA SER A 2 0.22 -57.64 -30.21
C SER A 2 0.22 -56.77 -28.96
N GLN A 3 1.21 -57.03 -28.12
CA GLN A 3 1.58 -56.38 -26.86
C GLN A 3 1.57 -54.85 -26.93
N LEU A 4 1.76 -54.28 -28.13
CA LEU A 4 1.62 -52.86 -28.44
C LEU A 4 0.21 -52.28 -28.13
N VAL A 5 -0.85 -53.07 -28.31
CA VAL A 5 -2.24 -52.63 -28.05
C VAL A 5 -2.48 -52.49 -26.55
N LEU A 6 -1.95 -53.41 -25.74
CA LEU A 6 -2.07 -53.37 -24.28
C LEU A 6 -1.29 -52.20 -23.66
N ILE A 7 -0.13 -51.86 -24.22
CA ILE A 7 0.68 -50.72 -23.77
C ILE A 7 -0.04 -49.40 -24.09
N SER A 8 -0.63 -49.27 -25.28
CA SER A 8 -1.37 -48.07 -25.69
C SER A 8 -2.63 -47.83 -24.85
N ILE A 9 -3.38 -48.89 -24.51
CA ILE A 9 -4.53 -48.81 -23.60
C ILE A 9 -4.08 -48.39 -22.20
N SER A 10 -2.99 -48.96 -21.68
CA SER A 10 -2.48 -48.63 -20.35
C SER A 10 -2.05 -47.16 -20.24
N ILE A 11 -1.38 -46.63 -21.28
CA ILE A 11 -0.99 -45.21 -21.34
C ILE A 11 -2.23 -44.31 -21.38
N TYR A 12 -3.25 -44.67 -22.18
CA TYR A 12 -4.49 -43.88 -22.28
C TYR A 12 -5.24 -43.81 -20.93
N ILE A 13 -5.34 -44.93 -20.20
CA ILE A 13 -5.96 -45.00 -18.88
C ILE A 13 -5.20 -44.12 -17.87
N ILE A 14 -3.86 -44.16 -17.88
CA ILE A 14 -3.02 -43.33 -17.00
C ILE A 14 -3.25 -41.84 -17.32
N THR A 15 -3.27 -41.45 -18.60
CA THR A 15 -3.53 -40.04 -18.97
C THR A 15 -4.94 -39.56 -18.58
N LEU A 16 -5.94 -40.43 -18.56
CA LEU A 16 -7.30 -40.08 -18.11
C LEU A 16 -7.37 -39.83 -16.59
N GLN A 17 -6.54 -40.51 -15.79
CA GLN A 17 -6.50 -40.38 -14.33
C GLN A 17 -5.75 -39.11 -13.88
N LEU A 18 -4.82 -38.59 -14.69
CA LEU A 18 -4.06 -37.37 -14.39
C LEU A 18 -4.86 -36.07 -14.67
N THR A 19 -5.89 -36.11 -15.52
CA THR A 19 -6.66 -34.91 -15.91
C THR A 19 -7.92 -34.68 -15.07
N SER A 20 -8.33 -35.60 -14.20
CA SER A 20 -9.56 -35.48 -13.40
C SER A 20 -9.35 -35.01 -11.95
N SER A 21 -8.17 -34.48 -11.60
CA SER A 21 -7.91 -33.94 -10.26
C SER A 21 -8.47 -32.54 -10.09
N SER A 22 -9.80 -32.39 -10.12
CA SER A 22 -10.47 -31.19 -9.63
C SER A 22 -10.47 -31.20 -8.10
N SER A 23 -9.39 -30.71 -7.50
CA SER A 23 -9.30 -30.43 -6.07
C SER A 23 -10.22 -29.27 -5.73
N THR A 24 -11.52 -29.55 -5.55
CA THR A 24 -12.44 -28.64 -4.86
C THR A 24 -12.22 -28.83 -3.36
N SER A 25 -11.37 -27.98 -2.79
CA SER A 25 -11.23 -27.88 -1.33
C SER A 25 -12.51 -27.24 -0.77
N ARG A 26 -13.50 -28.08 -0.43
CA ARG A 26 -14.61 -27.68 0.44
C ARG A 26 -14.14 -27.80 1.88
N TYR A 27 -13.61 -26.71 2.42
CA TYR A 27 -13.46 -26.54 3.86
C TYR A 27 -14.86 -26.31 4.46
N SER A 28 -15.50 -27.39 4.92
CA SER A 28 -16.64 -27.32 5.80
C SER A 28 -16.12 -27.40 7.25
N SER A 29 -15.86 -26.25 7.86
CA SER A 29 -15.60 -26.17 9.30
C SER A 29 -16.92 -26.34 10.08
N PRO A 30 -16.98 -27.22 11.08
CA PRO A 30 -18.09 -27.26 12.03
C PRO A 30 -18.05 -26.02 12.92
N SER A 31 -19.17 -25.31 13.03
CA SER A 31 -19.34 -24.23 14.00
C SER A 31 -19.24 -24.78 15.44
N PRO A 32 -18.44 -24.17 16.34
CA PRO A 32 -18.53 -24.48 17.76
C PRO A 32 -19.83 -23.94 18.36
N PRO A 33 -20.37 -24.55 19.43
CA PRO A 33 -21.58 -24.09 20.09
C PRO A 33 -21.38 -22.70 20.70
N ALA A 34 -22.41 -21.86 20.58
CA ALA A 34 -22.45 -20.52 21.15
C ALA A 34 -22.31 -20.57 22.67
N THR A 35 -21.20 -20.04 23.18
CA THR A 35 -21.06 -19.70 24.60
C THR A 35 -21.75 -18.36 24.89
N PRO A 36 -22.35 -18.17 26.08
CA PRO A 36 -23.08 -16.95 26.40
C PRO A 36 -22.15 -15.73 26.41
N PHE A 37 -22.66 -14.62 25.86
CA PHE A 37 -22.04 -13.30 25.93
C PHE A 37 -21.68 -12.95 27.38
N SER A 38 -20.38 -12.78 27.65
CA SER A 38 -19.92 -11.93 28.74
C SER A 38 -19.43 -10.64 28.12
N GLU A 39 -20.31 -9.65 28.18
CA GLU A 39 -20.10 -8.29 27.76
C GLU A 39 -19.16 -7.60 28.75
N SER A 40 -17.86 -7.77 28.54
CA SER A 40 -16.87 -6.82 29.03
C SER A 40 -16.59 -5.84 27.90
N SER A 41 -17.33 -4.74 27.92
CA SER A 41 -17.14 -3.58 27.05
C SER A 41 -15.64 -3.23 26.96
N PRO A 42 -14.99 -3.32 25.78
CA PRO A 42 -13.69 -2.71 25.61
C PRO A 42 -13.90 -1.20 25.63
N GLU A 43 -13.38 -0.56 26.67
CA GLU A 43 -13.18 0.88 26.72
C GLU A 43 -12.61 1.34 25.35
N PRO A 44 -13.15 2.40 24.73
CA PRO A 44 -12.69 2.84 23.43
C PRO A 44 -11.18 3.03 23.49
N PRO A 45 -10.39 2.53 22.52
CA PRO A 45 -8.96 2.74 22.54
C PRO A 45 -8.73 4.24 22.65
N SER A 46 -8.15 4.63 23.79
CA SER A 46 -7.58 5.96 24.00
C SER A 46 -6.85 6.33 22.72
N SER A 47 -7.20 7.49 22.15
CA SER A 47 -6.61 8.01 20.93
C SER A 47 -5.10 8.10 21.11
N THR A 48 -4.38 7.04 20.77
CA THR A 48 -2.94 7.10 20.62
C THR A 48 -2.72 8.07 19.48
N VAL A 49 -2.34 9.31 19.82
CA VAL A 49 -1.76 10.23 18.85
C VAL A 49 -0.63 9.43 18.21
N SER A 50 -0.82 8.97 16.98
CA SER A 50 0.23 8.24 16.27
C SER A 50 1.43 9.16 16.21
N ASP A 51 2.53 8.74 16.82
CA ASP A 51 3.80 9.46 16.74
C ASP A 51 4.20 9.66 15.28
N TRP A 52 4.81 10.80 15.00
CA TRP A 52 5.31 11.14 13.68
C TRP A 52 6.57 10.33 13.37
N LEU A 53 6.47 9.44 12.38
CA LEU A 53 7.57 8.62 11.88
C LEU A 53 8.32 9.33 10.74
N SER A 54 9.61 9.05 10.59
CA SER A 54 10.42 9.60 9.51
C SER A 54 10.34 8.75 8.26
N ALA A 55 10.19 9.39 7.10
CA ALA A 55 10.25 8.76 5.79
C ALA A 55 10.85 9.72 4.76
N HIS A 56 10.93 9.29 3.52
CA HIS A 56 11.19 10.14 2.37
C HIS A 56 10.00 10.15 1.41
N ALA A 57 9.90 11.21 0.62
CA ALA A 57 8.92 11.32 -0.45
C ALA A 57 9.60 11.78 -1.74
N THR A 58 9.21 11.16 -2.86
CA THR A 58 9.46 11.67 -4.21
C THR A 58 8.14 11.91 -4.91
N TYR A 59 8.20 12.46 -6.12
CA TYR A 59 7.03 12.68 -6.95
C TYR A 59 7.17 12.02 -8.31
N TYR A 60 6.03 11.79 -8.96
CA TYR A 60 5.95 11.41 -10.36
C TYR A 60 5.05 12.38 -11.12
N SER A 61 5.31 12.53 -12.41
CA SER A 61 4.43 13.28 -13.30
C SER A 61 3.32 12.37 -13.80
N SER A 62 2.10 12.87 -13.85
CA SER A 62 0.93 12.17 -14.40
C SER A 62 1.10 11.77 -15.88
N THR A 63 2.14 12.26 -16.55
CA THR A 63 2.53 11.93 -17.93
C THR A 63 3.52 10.77 -18.06
N ASP A 64 4.21 10.36 -16.99
CA ASP A 64 5.22 9.29 -17.07
C ASP A 64 4.66 7.88 -16.89
N ASP A 65 3.48 7.71 -16.27
CA ASP A 65 2.94 6.39 -15.96
C ASP A 65 1.56 6.16 -16.57
N THR A 66 1.57 5.87 -17.87
CA THR A 66 0.48 5.10 -18.52
C THR A 66 0.36 3.66 -17.98
N ARG A 67 1.17 3.28 -16.98
CA ARG A 67 1.09 2.03 -16.22
C ARG A 67 0.24 2.12 -14.96
N ASP A 68 0.01 3.32 -14.42
CA ASP A 68 -0.76 3.53 -13.18
C ASP A 68 -2.26 3.76 -13.42
N ALA A 69 -2.69 3.87 -14.68
CA ALA A 69 -4.11 4.00 -15.03
C ALA A 69 -4.86 2.65 -15.09
N VAL A 70 -4.16 1.51 -14.97
CA VAL A 70 -4.76 0.17 -15.00
C VAL A 70 -4.20 -0.66 -13.85
N ASP A 71 -4.99 -0.75 -12.78
CA ASP A 71 -4.77 -1.56 -11.57
C ASP A 71 -3.38 -1.39 -10.91
N GLY A 72 -3.22 -0.30 -10.15
CA GLY A 72 -2.13 -0.19 -9.17
C GLY A 72 -2.10 -1.41 -8.23
N ALA A 73 -0.99 -1.64 -7.52
CA ALA A 73 -0.75 -2.88 -6.76
C ALA A 73 -1.82 -3.25 -5.71
N CYS A 74 -2.74 -2.35 -5.37
CA CYS A 74 -3.90 -2.60 -4.52
C CYS A 74 -5.16 -3.08 -5.25
N GLY A 75 -5.15 -3.16 -6.59
CA GLY A 75 -6.28 -3.66 -7.39
C GLY A 75 -7.51 -2.76 -7.41
N TYR A 76 -7.34 -1.45 -7.17
CA TYR A 76 -8.42 -0.47 -7.26
C TYR A 76 -8.69 -0.11 -8.72
N ARG A 77 -9.96 -0.20 -9.13
CA ARG A 77 -10.37 0.04 -10.51
C ARG A 77 -10.76 1.49 -10.65
N ASP A 78 -9.97 2.29 -11.36
CA ASP A 78 -10.23 3.71 -11.56
C ASP A 78 -10.35 4.45 -10.21
N THR A 79 -9.19 4.81 -9.64
CA THR A 79 -9.07 5.45 -8.32
C THR A 79 -9.87 6.76 -8.19
N HIS A 80 -10.21 7.40 -9.33
CA HIS A 80 -11.08 8.56 -9.38
C HIS A 80 -12.56 8.21 -9.13
N ARG A 81 -12.98 6.97 -9.41
CA ARG A 81 -14.38 6.53 -9.42
C ARG A 81 -14.77 5.69 -8.20
N ASP A 82 -13.80 5.06 -7.54
CA ASP A 82 -14.02 4.19 -6.37
C ASP A 82 -14.28 4.93 -5.04
N GLY A 83 -14.39 6.27 -5.04
CA GLY A 83 -14.82 7.01 -3.86
C GLY A 83 -13.76 7.16 -2.76
N TYR A 84 -12.47 7.12 -3.11
CA TYR A 84 -11.33 7.51 -2.25
C TYR A 84 -11.29 9.03 -1.97
N GLY A 85 -12.46 9.63 -1.69
CA GLY A 85 -12.73 11.06 -1.56
C GLY A 85 -11.52 11.94 -1.23
N ILE A 86 -11.16 12.83 -2.16
CA ILE A 86 -10.27 14.00 -1.98
C ILE A 86 -8.89 13.71 -1.33
N THR A 87 -8.41 12.47 -1.27
CA THR A 87 -7.03 12.15 -0.87
C THR A 87 -6.19 11.74 -2.07
N ALA A 88 -4.93 12.16 -2.11
CA ALA A 88 -4.05 11.80 -3.21
C ALA A 88 -3.61 10.33 -3.12
N SER A 89 -3.52 9.66 -4.26
CA SER A 89 -2.93 8.32 -4.40
C SER A 89 -1.45 8.33 -3.99
N ALA A 90 -0.94 7.27 -3.37
CA ALA A 90 0.48 7.13 -3.04
C ALA A 90 0.97 5.70 -3.29
N ALA A 91 2.14 5.58 -3.93
CA ALA A 91 2.88 4.32 -4.00
C ALA A 91 3.87 4.22 -2.84
N LEU A 92 3.90 3.07 -2.18
CA LEU A 92 4.72 2.85 -0.98
C LEU A 92 5.88 1.91 -1.24
N SER A 93 7.04 2.16 -0.64
CA SER A 93 8.15 1.18 -0.65
C SER A 93 7.76 -0.13 0.03
N GLU A 94 8.50 -1.21 -0.24
CA GLU A 94 8.29 -2.53 0.37
C GLU A 94 8.18 -2.48 1.90
N THR A 95 9.03 -1.67 2.55
CA THR A 95 9.04 -1.49 4.01
C THR A 95 7.68 -1.01 4.55
N LEU A 96 6.96 -0.19 3.78
CA LEU A 96 5.65 0.35 4.14
C LEU A 96 4.48 -0.43 3.56
N PHE A 97 4.65 -1.01 2.36
CA PHE A 97 3.59 -1.69 1.61
C PHE A 97 3.17 -3.02 2.26
N VAL A 98 4.11 -3.70 2.92
CA VAL A 98 3.89 -4.97 3.65
C VAL A 98 3.07 -5.96 2.82
N ARG A 99 3.51 -6.22 1.58
CA ARG A 99 2.82 -7.10 0.62
C ARG A 99 1.33 -6.78 0.43
N GLY A 100 0.97 -5.50 0.42
CA GLY A 100 -0.40 -5.02 0.18
C GLY A 100 -1.31 -5.03 1.40
N GLN A 101 -0.85 -5.45 2.57
CA GLN A 101 -1.64 -5.40 3.81
C GLN A 101 -2.02 -3.96 4.21
N ILE A 102 -1.30 -2.97 3.68
CA ILE A 102 -1.53 -1.56 3.94
C ILE A 102 -2.47 -0.87 2.96
N CYS A 103 -2.90 -1.56 1.89
CA CYS A 103 -3.76 -0.99 0.85
C CYS A 103 -5.02 -0.35 1.46
N GLY A 104 -5.31 0.88 1.03
CA GLY A 104 -6.46 1.67 1.50
C GLY A 104 -6.20 2.44 2.81
N ALA A 105 -5.05 2.23 3.47
CA ALA A 105 -4.68 3.03 4.63
C ALA A 105 -4.38 4.49 4.21
N CYS A 106 -4.85 5.44 5.02
CA CYS A 106 -4.54 6.84 4.86
C CYS A 106 -3.36 7.25 5.75
N PHE A 107 -2.54 8.15 5.23
CA PHE A 107 -1.39 8.71 5.92
C PHE A 107 -1.43 10.23 5.83
N GLU A 108 -1.18 10.88 6.96
CA GLU A 108 -0.89 12.31 6.95
C GLU A 108 0.62 12.48 6.79
N LEU A 109 1.04 13.32 5.84
CA LEU A 109 2.43 13.63 5.54
C LEU A 109 2.68 15.12 5.69
N ARG A 110 3.86 15.48 6.18
CA ARG A 110 4.39 16.85 6.19
C ARG A 110 5.90 16.81 5.93
N CYS A 111 6.45 17.88 5.37
CA CYS A 111 7.91 17.96 5.25
C CYS A 111 8.57 18.03 6.64
N LEU A 112 9.78 17.47 6.76
CA LEU A 112 10.53 17.49 8.01
C LEU A 112 11.21 18.86 8.18
N GLU A 113 10.72 19.65 9.15
CA GLU A 113 11.22 21.00 9.43
C GLU A 113 12.38 21.05 10.46
N GLU A 114 12.58 19.98 11.23
CA GLU A 114 13.56 19.90 12.33
C GLU A 114 15.01 19.80 11.81
N ASP A 115 16.02 19.71 12.68
CA ASP A 115 17.45 19.83 12.34
C ASP A 115 18.02 18.65 11.52
N VAL A 116 17.63 18.58 10.24
CA VAL A 116 18.12 17.63 9.24
C VAL A 116 19.14 18.27 8.28
N PRO A 117 20.07 17.47 7.71
CA PRO A 117 21.01 17.91 6.68
C PRO A 117 20.31 18.03 5.31
N PHE A 118 19.19 18.75 5.27
CA PHE A 118 18.41 18.97 4.07
C PHE A 118 18.08 20.47 3.95
N ASP A 119 18.06 20.96 2.72
CA ASP A 119 17.83 22.38 2.44
C ASP A 119 16.36 22.75 2.66
N ARG A 120 16.08 23.37 3.82
CA ARG A 120 14.73 23.75 4.28
C ARG A 120 13.97 24.61 3.27
N ARG A 121 14.63 25.29 2.33
CA ARG A 121 13.96 26.08 1.29
C ARG A 121 13.01 25.26 0.41
N TRP A 122 13.18 23.94 0.37
CA TRP A 122 12.31 23.05 -0.38
C TRP A 122 11.13 22.51 0.42
N CYS A 123 11.05 22.77 1.72
CA CYS A 123 9.92 22.38 2.56
C CYS A 123 8.88 23.50 2.58
N VAL A 124 7.60 23.15 2.40
CA VAL A 124 6.49 24.10 2.55
C VAL A 124 5.99 24.03 3.99
N SER A 125 6.51 24.92 4.84
CA SER A 125 6.28 24.86 6.28
C SER A 125 4.81 24.98 6.69
N GLY A 126 4.44 24.26 7.75
CA GLY A 126 3.09 24.30 8.35
C GLY A 126 1.98 23.67 7.51
N LYS A 127 2.32 22.97 6.41
CA LYS A 127 1.35 22.25 5.58
C LYS A 127 1.50 20.74 5.77
N SER A 128 0.36 20.06 5.73
CA SER A 128 0.28 18.60 5.61
C SER A 128 -0.70 18.20 4.51
N ILE A 129 -0.56 16.98 4.03
CA ILE A 129 -1.47 16.34 3.10
C ILE A 129 -1.90 14.99 3.66
N VAL A 130 -3.10 14.55 3.27
CA VAL A 130 -3.53 13.18 3.49
C VAL A 130 -3.48 12.45 2.15
N VAL A 131 -2.82 11.29 2.16
CA VAL A 131 -2.66 10.42 0.99
C VAL A 131 -3.13 9.02 1.33
N THR A 132 -3.54 8.26 0.32
CA THR A 132 -4.02 6.89 0.47
C THR A 132 -3.04 5.93 -0.20
N ALA A 133 -2.71 4.83 0.50
CA ALA A 133 -1.90 3.76 -0.06
C ALA A 133 -2.70 2.98 -1.11
N THR A 134 -2.30 3.14 -2.37
CA THR A 134 -3.03 2.60 -3.53
C THR A 134 -2.11 1.81 -4.46
N ASN A 135 -0.79 1.97 -4.32
CA ASN A 135 0.18 1.36 -5.21
C ASN A 135 1.47 0.97 -4.47
N PHE A 136 2.36 0.30 -5.20
CA PHE A 136 3.61 -0.22 -4.70
C PHE A 136 4.78 0.36 -5.48
N CYS A 137 5.77 0.92 -4.77
CA CYS A 137 7.04 1.29 -5.35
C CYS A 137 8.04 0.13 -5.21
N ALA A 138 8.31 -0.55 -6.32
CA ALA A 138 9.21 -1.69 -6.35
C ALA A 138 10.67 -1.28 -6.03
N PRO A 139 11.39 -2.07 -5.20
CA PRO A 139 12.82 -1.87 -5.00
C PRO A 139 13.62 -2.02 -6.30
N ASN A 140 14.59 -1.15 -6.50
CA ASN A 140 15.60 -1.24 -7.55
C ASN A 140 16.94 -1.70 -6.96
N TYR A 141 17.14 -3.02 -6.92
CA TYR A 141 18.36 -3.63 -6.36
C TYR A 141 19.63 -3.40 -7.21
N GLY A 142 19.54 -2.72 -8.36
CA GLY A 142 20.71 -2.27 -9.13
C GLY A 142 21.41 -1.06 -8.51
N PHE A 143 20.76 -0.36 -7.58
CA PHE A 143 21.31 0.75 -6.82
C PHE A 143 21.33 0.43 -5.33
N ASP A 144 22.30 0.98 -4.61
CA ASP A 144 22.29 1.02 -3.16
C ASP A 144 21.17 1.94 -2.65
N ALA A 145 20.64 1.65 -1.46
CA ALA A 145 19.48 2.38 -0.93
C ALA A 145 19.74 3.89 -0.77
N GLU A 146 20.99 4.30 -0.55
CA GLU A 146 21.38 5.70 -0.37
C GLU A 146 21.56 6.47 -1.67
N SER A 147 21.61 5.78 -2.81
CA SER A 147 21.70 6.41 -4.13
C SER A 147 20.34 6.91 -4.64
N GLU A 148 20.39 7.84 -5.61
CA GLU A 148 19.19 8.41 -6.27
C GLU A 148 18.30 7.33 -6.91
N GLY A 149 18.88 6.22 -7.39
CA GLY A 149 18.12 5.11 -7.96
C GLY A 149 17.49 4.16 -6.92
N GLY A 150 17.81 4.33 -5.63
CA GLY A 150 17.50 3.37 -4.56
C GLY A 150 16.43 3.82 -3.56
N HIS A 151 15.65 4.86 -3.86
CA HIS A 151 14.70 5.48 -2.92
C HIS A 151 13.71 4.49 -2.27
N CYS A 152 13.19 3.52 -3.04
CA CYS A 152 12.24 2.53 -2.56
C CYS A 152 12.89 1.25 -2.00
N ASN A 153 14.22 1.20 -1.94
CA ASN A 153 14.93 0.01 -1.47
C ASN A 153 14.82 -0.13 0.06
N PRO A 154 14.57 -1.34 0.58
CA PRO A 154 14.66 -1.60 2.02
C PRO A 154 16.04 -1.19 2.58
N PRO A 155 16.12 -0.69 3.83
CA PRO A 155 15.03 -0.55 4.82
C PRO A 155 14.28 0.79 4.75
N LYS A 156 14.35 1.52 3.62
CA LYS A 156 13.77 2.88 3.53
C LYS A 156 12.25 2.85 3.55
N GLN A 157 11.69 3.77 4.31
CA GLN A 157 10.27 4.13 4.30
C GLN A 157 10.11 5.26 3.29
N HIS A 158 9.42 4.98 2.17
CA HIS A 158 9.36 5.90 1.04
C HIS A 158 7.95 5.99 0.47
N PHE A 159 7.56 7.22 0.12
CA PHE A 159 6.30 7.57 -0.53
C PHE A 159 6.58 8.13 -1.92
N VAL A 160 5.88 7.65 -2.93
CA VAL A 160 5.87 8.26 -4.27
C VAL A 160 4.50 8.89 -4.48
N LEU A 161 4.49 10.20 -4.68
CA LEU A 161 3.27 11.01 -4.71
C LEU A 161 3.04 11.63 -6.10
N PRO A 162 1.79 11.87 -6.53
CA PRO A 162 1.52 12.75 -7.65
C PRO A 162 2.14 14.12 -7.37
N VAL A 163 2.72 14.75 -8.40
CA VAL A 163 3.37 16.07 -8.26
C VAL A 163 2.43 17.11 -7.63
N GLU A 164 1.13 17.05 -7.92
CA GLU A 164 0.12 17.96 -7.40
C GLU A 164 -0.11 17.80 -5.88
N ALA A 165 0.16 16.61 -5.34
CA ALA A 165 0.12 16.35 -3.91
C ALA A 165 1.45 16.71 -3.24
N PHE A 166 2.57 16.33 -3.85
CA PHE A 166 3.91 16.62 -3.38
C PHE A 166 4.14 18.12 -3.20
N GLU A 167 3.73 18.93 -4.18
CA GLU A 167 3.89 20.39 -4.18
C GLU A 167 3.16 21.12 -3.05
N LYS A 168 2.21 20.45 -2.37
CA LYS A 168 1.54 21.01 -1.19
C LYS A 168 2.43 20.98 0.06
N ILE A 169 3.42 20.10 0.13
CA ILE A 169 4.32 19.95 1.29
C ILE A 169 5.79 20.21 0.95
N ALA A 170 6.17 20.17 -0.33
CA ALA A 170 7.55 20.36 -0.73
C ALA A 170 7.67 20.90 -2.17
N ILE A 171 8.73 21.64 -2.46
CA ILE A 171 9.02 22.12 -3.80
C ILE A 171 9.66 20.99 -4.60
N TRP A 172 9.14 20.67 -5.78
CA TRP A 172 9.60 19.57 -6.65
C TRP A 172 11.14 19.53 -6.85
N LYS A 173 11.81 20.68 -6.85
CA LYS A 173 13.28 20.78 -6.96
C LYS A 173 14.05 20.09 -5.83
N GLY A 174 13.39 19.79 -4.71
CA GLY A 174 13.95 19.00 -3.62
C GLY A 174 14.14 17.52 -3.98
N GLY A 175 13.45 17.01 -5.00
CA GLY A 175 13.60 15.64 -5.52
C GLY A 175 13.14 14.59 -4.51
N ASN A 176 14.06 14.18 -3.63
CA ASN A 176 13.84 13.21 -2.56
C ASN A 176 13.76 13.92 -1.20
N MET A 177 12.54 14.27 -0.79
CA MET A 177 12.29 15.11 0.37
C MET A 177 12.19 14.28 1.65
N PRO A 178 12.88 14.65 2.74
CA PRO A 178 12.60 14.09 4.05
C PRO A 178 11.23 14.55 4.53
N VAL A 179 10.41 13.61 4.97
CA VAL A 179 9.05 13.85 5.45
C VAL A 179 8.82 13.17 6.80
N LYS A 180 7.81 13.65 7.52
CA LYS A 180 7.20 12.95 8.63
C LYS A 180 5.85 12.43 8.19
N TYR A 181 5.49 11.23 8.64
CA TYR A 181 4.20 10.65 8.38
C TYR A 181 3.61 9.98 9.62
N ARG A 182 2.29 9.82 9.64
CA ARG A 182 1.55 9.04 10.65
C ARG A 182 0.31 8.42 10.04
N ARG A 183 -0.24 7.38 10.67
CA ARG A 183 -1.53 6.83 10.23
C ARG A 183 -2.63 7.86 10.46
N TYR A 184 -3.46 8.06 9.45
CA TYR A 184 -4.63 8.92 9.51
C TYR A 184 -5.87 8.02 9.63
N GLY A 185 -6.49 8.02 10.81
CA GLY A 185 -7.67 7.19 11.09
C GLY A 185 -8.98 7.83 10.63
N ALA A 186 -9.97 7.00 10.28
CA ALA A 186 -11.32 7.45 9.95
C ALA A 186 -12.03 8.18 11.12
N SER A 187 -11.56 8.02 12.36
CA SER A 187 -12.05 8.75 13.54
C SER A 187 -11.74 10.25 13.54
N PHE A 188 -10.80 10.73 12.72
CA PHE A 188 -10.58 12.17 12.54
C PHE A 188 -11.65 12.83 11.65
N LEU A 189 -12.37 12.06 10.82
CA LEU A 189 -13.49 12.57 10.03
C LEU A 189 -14.75 12.80 10.89
N SER A 190 -14.87 12.13 12.04
CA SER A 190 -15.96 12.40 12.99
C SER A 190 -15.76 13.67 13.83
N GLU A 191 -14.54 14.18 13.98
CA GLU A 191 -14.33 15.47 14.67
C GLU A 191 -14.56 16.67 13.73
N LEU A 192 -14.29 16.53 12.43
CA LEU A 192 -14.53 17.60 11.46
C LEU A 192 -16.02 17.79 11.13
N SER A 193 -16.85 16.79 11.40
CA SER A 193 -18.32 16.84 11.21
C SER A 193 -19.09 17.34 12.44
N ILE A 194 -18.42 17.56 13.58
CA ILE A 194 -19.03 18.20 14.77
C ILE A 194 -18.84 19.73 14.75
N LEU A 195 -18.02 20.26 13.83
CA LEU A 195 -17.74 21.70 13.70
C LEU A 195 -18.37 22.38 12.46
N LEU A 196 -19.33 21.73 11.79
CA LEU A 196 -20.15 22.33 10.72
C LEU A 196 -21.64 22.28 11.06
#